data_AF-A0A2N5AI66-F1
#
_entry.id   AF-A0A2N5AI66-F1
#
_cell.length_a   1.000
_cell.length_b   1.000
_cell.length_c   1.000
_cell.angle_alpha   90.00
_cell.angle_beta   90.00
_cell.angle_gamma   90.00
#
_symmetry.space_group_name_H-M   'P 1'
#
loop_
_entity.id
_entity.type
_entity.pdbx_description
1 polymer ?
#
loop_
_entity_poly.entity_id
_entity_poly.type
_entity_poly.pdbx_seq_one_letter_code
_entity_poly.pdbx_strand_id
1 'polypeptide(L)' 'LGSSGTRIVVSLLHALRRENKPTGLASLCIGGGMGIALIVKAI' A
#
# COMPACT_ATOMS: atom_id res chain seq x y z
N LEU A 1 -0.74 12.35 9.33
CA LEU A 1 -1.63 11.19 9.02
C LEU A 1 -1.65 10.88 7.51
N GLY A 2 -1.97 11.85 6.63
CA GLY A 2 -2.05 11.60 5.17
C GLY A 2 -0.77 11.03 4.52
N SER A 3 0.42 11.44 4.97
CA SER A 3 1.71 10.93 4.47
C SER A 3 1.95 9.43 4.77
N SER A 4 1.36 8.90 5.85
CA SER A 4 1.55 7.49 6.24
C SER A 4 1.01 6.52 5.19
N GLY A 5 -0.16 6.82 4.60
CA GLY A 5 -0.73 6.03 3.52
C GLY A 5 0.16 6.02 2.28
N THR A 6 0.65 7.20 1.86
CA THR A 6 1.58 7.33 0.73
C THR A 6 2.88 6.56 0.96
N ARG A 7 3.46 6.65 2.17
CA ARG A 7 4.69 5.92 2.52
C ARG A 7 4.49 4.40 2.43
N ILE A 8 3.37 3.87 2.91
CA ILE A 8 3.08 2.44 2.81
C ILE A 8 2.94 2.01 1.35
N VAL A 9 2.20 2.77 0.53
CA VAL A 9 2.03 2.45 -0.90
C VAL A 9 3.35 2.53 -1.66
N VAL A 10 4.17 3.56 -1.44
CA VAL A 10 5.50 3.70 -2.07
C VAL A 10 6.42 2.56 -1.66
N SER A 11 6.42 2.19 -0.37
CA SER A 11 7.20 1.05 0.13
C SER A 11 6.76 -0.26 -0.54
N LEU A 12 5.45 -0.46 -0.69
CA LEU A 12 4.89 -1.61 -1.40
C LEU A 12 5.31 -1.64 -2.87
N LEU A 13 5.25 -0.52 -3.60
CA LEU A 13 5.68 -0.45 -5.00
C LEU A 13 7.17 -0.78 -5.17
N HIS A 14 8.03 -0.29 -4.27
CA HIS A 14 9.45 -0.66 -4.28
C HIS A 14 9.66 -2.15 -3.99
N ALA A 15 8.91 -2.73 -3.04
CA ALA A 15 8.97 -4.16 -2.76
C ALA A 15 8.51 -5.00 -3.94
N LEU A 16 7.39 -4.66 -4.59
CA LEU A 16 6.87 -5.35 -5.77
C LEU A 16 7.87 -5.33 -6.93
N ARG A 17 8.51 -4.17 -7.19
CA ARG A 17 9.57 -4.06 -8.21
C ARG A 17 10.77 -4.92 -7.89
N ARG A 18 11.23 -4.90 -6.63
CA ARG A 18 12.38 -5.71 -6.18
C ARG A 18 12.10 -7.20 -6.27
N GLU A 19 10.87 -7.60 -5.96
CA GLU A 19 10.45 -9.01 -5.91
C GLU A 19 9.85 -9.51 -7.24
N ASN A 20 9.79 -8.66 -8.28
CA ASN A 20 9.14 -8.98 -9.56
C ASN A 20 7.71 -9.54 -9.40
N LYS A 21 6.96 -8.96 -8.45
CA LYS A 21 5.58 -9.37 -8.16
C LYS A 21 4.59 -8.50 -8.94
N PRO A 22 3.58 -9.10 -9.59
CA PRO A 22 2.63 -8.37 -10.44
C PRO A 22 1.60 -7.58 -9.63
N THR A 23 1.28 -7.98 -8.40
CA THR A 23 0.21 -7.38 -7.59
C THR A 23 0.60 -7.33 -6.12
N GLY A 24 0.17 -6.27 -5.42
CA GLY A 24 0.28 -6.17 -3.96
C GLY A 24 -0.95 -5.49 -3.35
N LEU A 25 -1.12 -5.68 -2.04
CA LEU A 25 -2.21 -5.08 -1.26
C LEU A 25 -1.62 -4.29 -0.09
N ALA A 26 -2.12 -3.07 0.11
CA ALA A 26 -1.86 -2.24 1.28
C ALA A 26 -3.17 -2.01 2.03
N SER A 27 -3.13 -2.07 3.37
CA SER A 27 -4.27 -1.71 4.23
C SER A 27 -3.82 -0.82 5.39
N LEU A 28 -4.72 0.07 5.84
CA LEU A 28 -4.49 0.94 6.99
C LEU A 28 -5.73 1.02 7.87
N CYS A 29 -5.50 1.04 9.19
CA CYS A 29 -6.50 1.44 10.17
C CYS A 29 -6.59 2.97 10.25
N ILE A 30 -7.81 3.48 10.38
CA ILE A 30 -8.12 4.89 10.54
C ILE A 30 -8.88 5.05 11.87
N GLY A 31 -8.55 6.08 12.64
CA GLY A 31 -9.24 6.38 13.90
C GLY A 31 -10.75 6.55 13.69
N GLY A 32 -11.56 6.17 14.69
CA GLY A 32 -13.01 6.17 14.58
C GLY A 32 -13.62 4.88 14.01
N GLY A 33 -12.86 3.79 13.95
CA GLY A 33 -13.37 2.46 13.58
C GLY A 33 -13.42 2.18 12.07
N MET A 34 -12.65 2.93 11.28
CA MET A 34 -12.61 2.78 9.82
C MET A 34 -11.32 2.11 9.35
N GLY A 35 -11.35 1.54 8.14
CA GLY A 35 -10.19 0.97 7.49
C GLY A 35 -10.23 1.21 5.99
N ILE A 36 -9.06 1.29 5.37
CA ILE A 36 -8.89 1.40 3.92
C ILE A 36 -8.00 0.24 3.43
N ALA A 37 -8.32 -0.29 2.25
CA ALA A 37 -7.48 -1.25 1.54
C ALA A 37 -7.34 -0.83 0.07
N LEU A 38 -6.15 -1.04 -0.50
CA LEU A 38 -5.80 -0.72 -1.87
C LEU A 38 -5.05 -1.91 -2.49
N ILE A 39 -5.46 -2.30 -3.70
CA ILE A 39 -4.73 -3.27 -4.51
C ILE A 39 -4.01 -2.50 -5.62
N VAL A 40 -2.72 -2.77 -5.80
CA VAL A 40 -1.89 -2.17 -6.84
C VAL A 40 -1.32 -3.25 -7.75
N LYS A 41 -1.26 -2.96 -9.05
CA LYS A 41 -0.65 -3.81 -10.06
C LYS A 41 0.64 -3.15 -10.54
N ALA A 42 1.76 -3.87 -10.47
CA ALA A 42 3.01 -3.45 -11.08
C ALA A 42 2.89 -3.64 -12.60
N ILE A 43 3.25 -2.58 -13.34
CA ILE A 43 3.27 -2.55 -14.81
C ILE A 43 4.69 -2.80 -15.28
#